data_AF-A0A821SN82-F1
#
_entry.id   AF-A0A821SN82-F1
#
_cell.length_a   1.000
_cell.length_b   1.000
_cell.length_c   1.000
_cell.angle_alpha   90.00
_cell.angle_beta   90.00
_cell.angle_gamma   90.00
#
_symmetry.space_group_name_H-M   'P 1'
#
loop_
_entity.id
_entity.type
_entity.pdbx_description
1 polymer ?
#
loop_
_entity_poly.entity_id
_entity_poly.type
_entity_poly.pdbx_seq_one_letter_code
_entity_poly.pdbx_strand_id
1 'polypeptide(L)'
;TFLGYSSLRIAAQMPEKALFVTVESNPESATIARRIHEHAGVSNRIHIVVEPTDQAIPQLKKLFNVDSFDFIFIDHTKNAYLRDFRLLEQESLIKSGTVIVADNVVIPGAPDYLKYVRNSSNYTTELHKTKLEYSNYIPDGVEVSMRL
;
A
#
# COMPACT_ATOMS: atom_id res chain seq x y z
N THR A 1 6.62 3.04 -1.75
CA THR A 1 7.94 3.14 -1.08
C THR A 1 8.65 4.41 -1.52
N PHE A 2 9.06 4.50 -2.79
CA PHE A 2 9.85 5.61 -3.34
C PHE A 2 11.01 5.98 -2.40
N LEU A 3 11.03 7.20 -1.87
CA LEU A 3 12.07 7.66 -0.92
C LEU A 3 11.73 7.38 0.56
N GLY A 4 10.60 6.75 0.85
CA GLY A 4 10.26 6.28 2.20
C GLY A 4 9.39 7.21 3.04
N TYR A 5 8.83 8.29 2.48
CA TYR A 5 7.98 9.23 3.22
C TYR A 5 6.76 8.53 3.86
N SER A 6 5.93 7.88 3.06
CA SER A 6 4.72 7.20 3.57
C SER A 6 5.07 6.02 4.48
N SER A 7 6.17 5.30 4.19
CA SER A 7 6.59 4.21 5.07
C SER A 7 7.08 4.70 6.43
N LEU A 8 7.77 5.85 6.51
CA LEU A 8 8.08 6.47 7.80
C LEU A 8 6.81 6.91 8.55
N ARG A 9 5.87 7.54 7.85
CA ARG A 9 4.60 8.01 8.45
C ARG A 9 3.80 6.85 9.05
N ILE A 10 3.70 5.73 8.35
CA ILE A 10 3.02 4.53 8.82
C ILE A 10 3.82 3.87 9.97
N ALA A 11 5.14 3.75 9.85
CA ALA A 11 6.00 3.17 10.90
C ALA A 11 5.98 3.93 12.23
N ALA A 12 5.78 5.25 12.18
CA ALA A 12 5.63 6.06 13.37
C ALA A 12 4.32 5.79 14.15
N GLN A 13 3.30 5.25 13.49
CA GLN A 13 1.98 5.00 14.11
C GLN A 13 1.70 3.53 14.38
N MET A 14 2.46 2.61 13.78
CA MET A 14 2.24 1.18 14.00
C MET A 14 2.80 0.71 15.35
N PRO A 15 2.22 -0.35 15.95
CA PRO A 15 2.77 -1.01 17.13
C PRO A 15 4.24 -1.40 16.95
N GLU A 16 5.01 -1.37 18.05
CA GLU A 16 6.47 -1.63 18.01
C GLU A 16 6.83 -2.97 17.36
N LYS A 17 6.03 -4.01 17.63
CA LYS A 17 6.21 -5.39 17.13
C LYS A 17 5.51 -5.67 15.80
N ALA A 18 4.89 -4.68 15.17
CA ALA A 18 4.23 -4.89 13.89
C ALA A 18 5.26 -5.11 12.77
N LEU A 19 4.96 -6.03 11.86
CA LEU A 19 5.72 -6.23 10.64
C LEU A 19 5.30 -5.19 9.60
N PHE A 20 6.26 -4.43 9.05
CA PHE A 20 6.02 -3.61 7.86
C PHE A 20 6.79 -4.17 6.67
N VAL A 21 6.06 -4.67 5.68
CA VAL A 21 6.58 -4.98 4.35
C VAL A 21 6.21 -3.87 3.36
N THR A 22 7.17 -3.43 2.57
CA THR A 22 6.93 -2.50 1.46
C THR A 22 7.61 -3.02 0.19
N VAL A 23 6.98 -2.83 -0.97
CA VAL A 23 7.48 -3.27 -2.27
C VAL A 23 7.98 -2.06 -3.06
N GLU A 24 9.14 -2.17 -3.70
CA GLU A 24 9.73 -1.12 -4.52
C GLU A 24 10.47 -1.74 -5.71
N SER A 25 10.00 -1.48 -6.93
CA SER A 25 10.62 -2.06 -8.13
C SER A 25 11.89 -1.33 -8.55
N ASN A 26 12.07 -0.07 -8.16
CA ASN A 26 13.26 0.71 -8.49
C ASN A 26 14.36 0.53 -7.42
N PRO A 27 15.50 -0.12 -7.76
CA PRO A 27 16.55 -0.43 -6.78
C PRO A 27 17.25 0.81 -6.20
N GLU A 28 17.33 1.91 -6.96
CA GLU A 28 17.90 3.17 -6.49
C GLU A 28 17.01 3.81 -5.42
N SER A 29 15.69 3.85 -5.68
CA SER A 29 14.68 4.33 -4.73
C SER A 29 14.69 3.49 -3.46
N ALA A 30 14.74 2.15 -3.60
CA ALA A 30 14.87 1.26 -2.45
C ALA A 30 16.15 1.53 -1.65
N THR A 31 17.27 1.83 -2.31
CA THR A 31 18.53 2.17 -1.65
C THR A 31 18.42 3.48 -0.86
N ILE A 32 17.80 4.51 -1.44
CA ILE A 32 17.58 5.78 -0.76
C ILE A 32 16.63 5.62 0.42
N ALA A 33 15.53 4.89 0.24
CA ALA A 33 14.57 4.59 1.31
C ALA A 33 15.25 3.89 2.50
N ARG A 34 16.12 2.89 2.26
CA ARG A 34 16.88 2.22 3.34
C ARG A 34 17.73 3.19 4.13
N ARG A 35 18.45 4.11 3.47
CA ARG A 35 19.27 5.13 4.14
C ARG A 35 18.42 6.08 4.99
N ILE A 36 17.24 6.44 4.49
CA ILE A 36 16.28 7.28 5.23
C ILE A 36 15.71 6.52 6.44
N HIS A 37 15.39 5.23 6.30
CA HIS A 37 14.95 4.38 7.41
C HIS A 37 16.03 4.21 8.47
N GLU A 38 17.29 4.06 8.05
CA GLU A 38 18.44 3.99 8.95
C GLU A 38 18.64 5.28 9.72
N HIS A 39 18.61 6.41 9.02
CA HIS A 39 18.69 7.73 9.66
C HIS A 39 17.56 7.96 10.67
N ALA A 40 16.35 7.49 10.35
CA ALA A 40 15.19 7.58 11.24
C ALA A 40 15.18 6.52 12.37
N GLY A 41 16.14 5.59 12.41
CA GLY A 41 16.23 4.56 13.44
C GLY A 41 15.16 3.46 13.35
N VAL A 42 14.57 3.23 12.16
CA VAL A 42 13.48 2.25 11.96
C VAL A 42 13.83 1.12 10.98
N SER A 43 15.11 0.96 10.62
CA SER A 43 15.56 -0.09 9.67
C SER A 43 15.18 -1.51 10.07
N ASN A 44 15.02 -1.79 11.36
CA ASN A 44 14.60 -3.09 11.87
C ASN A 44 13.09 -3.32 11.80
N ARG A 45 12.30 -2.29 11.45
CA ARG A 45 10.83 -2.34 11.40
C ARG A 45 10.27 -2.39 9.99
N ILE A 46 11.03 -1.91 9.00
CA ILE A 46 10.58 -1.78 7.60
C ILE A 46 11.41 -2.70 6.71
N HIS A 47 10.75 -3.68 6.09
CA HIS A 47 11.35 -4.62 5.17
C HIS A 47 10.98 -4.26 3.73
N ILE A 48 12.00 -3.97 2.91
CA ILE A 48 11.81 -3.60 1.50
C ILE A 48 12.08 -4.80 0.59
N VAL A 49 11.05 -5.23 -0.14
CA VAL A 49 11.16 -6.20 -1.24
C VAL A 49 11.44 -5.43 -2.53
N VAL A 50 12.55 -5.74 -3.20
CA VAL A 50 12.99 -5.02 -4.41
C VAL A 50 12.60 -5.79 -5.66
N GLU A 51 11.31 -5.77 -5.99
CA GLU A 51 10.72 -6.49 -7.11
C GLU A 51 9.51 -5.72 -7.67
N PRO A 52 9.10 -5.98 -8.92
CA PRO A 52 7.77 -5.63 -9.40
C PRO A 52 6.68 -6.22 -8.50
N THR A 53 5.58 -5.51 -8.31
CA THR A 53 4.49 -5.91 -7.40
C THR A 53 3.84 -7.23 -7.78
N ASP A 54 3.68 -7.52 -9.07
CA ASP A 54 3.16 -8.78 -9.59
C ASP A 54 4.06 -9.99 -9.34
N GLN A 55 5.36 -9.76 -9.12
CA GLN A 55 6.31 -10.81 -8.73
C GLN A 55 6.41 -10.93 -7.21
N ALA A 56 6.36 -9.80 -6.50
CA ALA A 56 6.48 -9.76 -5.05
C ALA A 56 5.28 -10.38 -4.33
N ILE A 57 4.05 -10.00 -4.73
CA ILE A 57 2.80 -10.36 -4.02
C ILE A 57 2.67 -11.88 -3.79
N PRO A 58 2.85 -12.76 -4.79
CA PRO A 58 2.75 -14.22 -4.61
C PRO A 58 3.75 -14.81 -3.61
N GLN A 59 4.84 -14.09 -3.32
CA GLN A 59 5.92 -14.58 -2.48
C GLN A 59 5.80 -14.07 -1.02
N LEU A 60 5.01 -13.02 -0.77
CA LEU A 60 4.99 -12.31 0.52
C LEU A 60 4.68 -13.22 1.71
N LYS A 61 3.71 -14.13 1.56
CA LYS A 61 3.35 -15.09 2.62
C LYS A 61 4.54 -15.91 3.08
N LYS A 62 5.26 -16.49 2.13
CA LYS A 62 6.40 -17.36 2.38
C LYS A 62 7.60 -16.56 2.88
N LEU A 63 7.88 -15.41 2.25
CA LEU A 63 9.03 -14.57 2.60
C LEU A 63 8.96 -14.05 4.04
N PHE A 64 7.76 -13.71 4.51
CA PHE A 64 7.56 -13.09 5.82
C PHE A 64 6.87 -13.99 6.83
N ASN A 65 6.56 -15.24 6.46
CA ASN A 65 5.82 -16.20 7.28
C ASN A 65 4.51 -15.60 7.84
N VAL A 66 3.70 -15.04 6.95
CA VAL A 66 2.40 -14.40 7.26
C VAL A 66 1.25 -15.05 6.48
N ASP A 67 0.08 -15.10 7.09
CA ASP A 67 -1.14 -15.58 6.44
C ASP A 67 -1.90 -14.49 5.69
N SER A 68 -1.83 -13.24 6.15
CA SER A 68 -2.52 -12.08 5.58
C SER A 68 -1.99 -10.79 6.21
N PHE A 69 -2.41 -9.64 5.68
CA PHE A 69 -2.09 -8.31 6.22
C PHE A 69 -3.32 -7.68 6.87
N ASP A 70 -3.12 -6.97 7.99
CA ASP A 70 -4.18 -6.19 8.63
C ASP A 70 -4.43 -4.84 7.91
N PHE A 71 -3.40 -4.32 7.27
CA PHE A 71 -3.40 -3.02 6.61
C PHE A 71 -2.59 -3.06 5.31
N ILE A 72 -3.12 -2.48 4.23
CA ILE A 72 -2.47 -2.41 2.92
C ILE A 72 -2.58 -0.97 2.40
N PHE A 73 -1.44 -0.36 2.09
CA PHE A 73 -1.39 0.95 1.44
C PHE A 73 -0.99 0.79 -0.04
N ILE A 74 -1.84 1.26 -0.95
CA ILE A 74 -1.63 1.19 -2.39
C ILE A 74 -1.31 2.60 -2.91
N ASP A 75 -0.04 2.79 -3.26
CA ASP A 75 0.46 4.05 -3.84
C ASP A 75 1.59 3.80 -4.85
N HIS A 76 1.24 3.10 -5.93
CA HIS A 76 2.15 2.81 -7.03
C HIS A 76 1.50 3.20 -8.36
N THR A 77 1.97 2.63 -9.48
CA THR A 77 1.40 2.86 -10.82
C THR A 77 -0.11 2.54 -10.86
N LYS A 78 -0.95 3.55 -11.10
CA LYS A 78 -2.42 3.42 -10.99
C LYS A 78 -3.03 2.36 -11.91
N ASN A 79 -2.45 2.14 -13.09
CA ASN A 79 -2.88 1.09 -14.03
C ASN A 79 -2.73 -0.34 -13.45
N ALA A 80 -1.90 -0.53 -12.44
CA ALA A 80 -1.70 -1.83 -11.79
C ALA A 80 -2.59 -2.03 -10.55
N TYR A 81 -3.32 -1.02 -10.07
CA TYR A 81 -4.10 -1.11 -8.83
C TYR A 81 -5.08 -2.27 -8.83
N LEU A 82 -5.91 -2.39 -9.87
CA LEU A 82 -6.91 -3.46 -9.92
C LEU A 82 -6.25 -4.84 -10.06
N ARG A 83 -5.19 -4.95 -10.86
CA ARG A 83 -4.44 -6.19 -11.04
C ARG A 83 -3.85 -6.65 -9.70
N ASP A 84 -3.15 -5.76 -9.01
CA ASP A 84 -2.43 -6.07 -7.78
C ASP A 84 -3.40 -6.30 -6.62
N PHE A 85 -4.50 -5.55 -6.56
CA PHE A 85 -5.57 -5.79 -5.60
C PHE A 85 -6.17 -7.19 -5.76
N ARG A 86 -6.49 -7.60 -6.99
CA ARG A 86 -6.99 -8.95 -7.26
C ARG A 86 -5.96 -10.02 -6.93
N LEU A 87 -4.68 -9.75 -7.17
CA LEU A 87 -3.60 -10.67 -6.83
C LEU A 87 -3.49 -10.84 -5.30
N LEU A 88 -3.60 -9.76 -4.52
CA LEU A 88 -3.68 -9.82 -3.06
C LEU A 88 -4.89 -10.66 -2.59
N GLU A 89 -6.05 -10.55 -3.25
CA GLU A 89 -7.20 -11.40 -2.96
C GLU A 89 -6.95 -12.87 -3.31
N GLN A 90 -6.41 -13.15 -4.50
CA GLN A 90 -6.11 -14.50 -4.98
C GLN A 90 -5.11 -15.23 -4.08
N GLU A 91 -4.06 -14.52 -3.65
CA GLU A 91 -3.08 -15.04 -2.71
C GLU A 91 -3.59 -15.10 -1.27
N SER A 92 -4.86 -14.74 -1.03
CA SER A 92 -5.49 -14.70 0.29
C SER A 92 -4.69 -13.86 1.30
N LEU A 93 -4.13 -12.74 0.85
CA LEU A 93 -3.40 -11.78 1.67
C LEU A 93 -4.33 -10.73 2.32
N ILE A 94 -5.60 -10.73 1.93
CA ILE A 94 -6.67 -9.90 2.48
C ILE A 94 -7.64 -10.79 3.26
N LYS A 95 -7.68 -10.63 4.59
CA LYS A 95 -8.66 -11.28 5.49
C LYS A 95 -9.81 -10.33 5.86
N SER A 96 -10.89 -10.84 6.43
CA SER A 96 -11.92 -9.99 7.07
C SER A 96 -11.28 -9.05 8.09
N GLY A 97 -11.71 -7.79 8.08
CA GLY A 97 -11.13 -6.69 8.85
C GLY A 97 -9.89 -6.03 8.26
N THR A 98 -9.33 -6.56 7.15
CA THR A 98 -8.20 -5.89 6.47
C THR A 98 -8.63 -4.52 5.96
N VAL A 99 -7.84 -3.49 6.28
CA VAL A 99 -8.05 -2.12 5.79
C VAL A 99 -7.12 -1.84 4.63
N ILE A 100 -7.69 -1.49 3.48
CA ILE A 100 -6.96 -1.11 2.28
C ILE A 100 -7.14 0.39 2.08
N VAL A 101 -6.02 1.08 1.90
CA VAL A 101 -5.98 2.53 1.68
C VAL A 101 -5.30 2.79 0.34
N ALA A 102 -6.04 3.31 -0.63
CA ALA A 102 -5.56 3.55 -1.98
C ALA A 102 -5.41 5.05 -2.22
N ASP A 103 -4.20 5.50 -2.54
CA ASP A 103 -3.88 6.91 -2.75
C ASP A 103 -4.08 7.34 -4.21
N ASN A 104 -4.36 8.63 -4.39
CA ASN A 104 -4.61 9.30 -5.65
C ASN A 104 -5.70 8.66 -6.52
N VAL A 105 -6.80 8.22 -5.90
CA VAL A 105 -7.90 7.54 -6.61
C VAL A 105 -8.74 8.51 -7.45
N VAL A 106 -8.56 9.82 -7.27
CA VAL A 106 -9.20 10.88 -8.07
C VAL A 106 -8.22 11.42 -9.12
N ILE A 107 -7.00 11.82 -8.74
CA ILE A 107 -5.98 12.33 -9.68
C ILE A 107 -4.61 11.75 -9.34
N PRO A 108 -3.97 10.95 -10.22
CA PRO A 108 -4.33 10.73 -11.63
C PRO A 108 -5.50 9.77 -11.84
N GLY A 109 -5.96 9.10 -10.79
CA GLY A 109 -7.18 8.28 -10.80
C GLY A 109 -6.93 6.79 -10.97
N ALA A 110 -7.80 5.99 -10.35
CA ALA A 110 -7.79 4.52 -10.45
C ALA A 110 -9.21 3.98 -10.70
N PRO A 111 -9.85 4.32 -11.84
CA PRO A 111 -11.28 4.10 -12.05
C PRO A 111 -11.67 2.62 -12.03
N ASP A 112 -10.86 1.73 -12.60
CA ASP A 112 -11.15 0.30 -12.64
C ASP A 112 -11.08 -0.33 -11.23
N TYR A 113 -10.12 0.11 -10.42
CA TYR A 113 -10.02 -0.29 -9.02
C TYR A 113 -11.23 0.20 -8.22
N LEU A 114 -11.56 1.50 -8.32
CA LEU A 114 -12.73 2.08 -7.65
C LEU A 114 -14.03 1.39 -8.04
N LYS A 115 -14.23 1.15 -9.35
CA LYS A 115 -15.40 0.44 -9.85
C LYS A 115 -15.47 -0.97 -9.26
N TYR A 116 -14.35 -1.68 -9.19
CA TYR A 116 -14.33 -3.03 -8.65
C TYR A 116 -14.69 -3.06 -7.15
N VAL A 117 -13.99 -2.27 -6.34
CA VAL A 117 -14.13 -2.33 -4.87
C VAL A 117 -15.49 -1.80 -4.41
N ARG A 118 -16.01 -0.73 -5.02
CA ARG A 118 -17.32 -0.13 -4.68
C ARG A 118 -18.53 -0.98 -5.08
N ASN A 119 -18.38 -1.86 -6.08
CA ASN A 119 -19.45 -2.78 -6.51
C ASN A 119 -19.33 -4.18 -5.88
N SER A 120 -18.34 -4.40 -5.01
CA SER A 120 -18.14 -5.68 -4.34
C SER A 120 -18.87 -5.70 -3.00
N SER A 121 -19.72 -6.70 -2.78
CA SER A 121 -20.38 -6.92 -1.48
C SER A 121 -19.41 -7.37 -0.38
N ASN A 122 -18.15 -7.63 -0.71
CA ASN A 122 -17.12 -8.07 0.24
C ASN A 122 -16.41 -6.91 0.92
N TYR A 123 -16.68 -5.66 0.52
CA TYR A 123 -16.00 -4.48 1.06
C TYR A 123 -16.99 -3.40 1.46
N THR A 124 -16.68 -2.70 2.55
CA THR A 124 -17.23 -1.38 2.83
C THR A 124 -16.21 -0.34 2.41
N THR A 125 -16.66 0.73 1.76
CA THR A 125 -15.76 1.72 1.13
C THR A 125 -16.18 3.13 1.49
N GLU A 126 -15.20 4.00 1.72
CA GLU A 126 -15.37 5.42 1.99
C GLU A 126 -14.29 6.22 1.24
N LEU A 127 -14.71 7.28 0.54
CA LEU A 127 -13.79 8.21 -0.11
C LEU A 127 -13.47 9.37 0.84
N HIS A 128 -12.20 9.48 1.24
CA HIS A 128 -11.68 10.62 1.98
C HIS A 128 -11.16 11.67 0.99
N LYS A 129 -11.95 12.72 0.75
CA LYS A 129 -11.56 13.82 -0.14
C LYS A 129 -10.41 14.61 0.46
N THR A 130 -9.40 14.86 -0.34
CA THR A 130 -8.20 15.63 0.02
C THR A 130 -7.72 16.45 -1.18
N LYS A 131 -6.44 16.83 -1.18
CA LYS A 131 -5.77 17.53 -2.26
C LYS A 131 -4.50 16.78 -2.64
N LEU A 132 -4.09 16.95 -3.88
CA LEU A 132 -2.82 16.40 -4.38
C LEU A 132 -1.65 16.92 -3.54
N GLU A 133 -0.63 16.09 -3.34
CA GLU A 133 0.56 16.46 -2.58
C GLU A 133 1.17 17.79 -3.06
N TYR A 134 1.51 18.64 -2.08
CA TYR A 134 2.07 19.98 -2.30
C TYR A 134 1.15 20.96 -3.09
N SER A 135 -0.11 20.62 -3.31
CA SER A 135 -1.10 21.50 -3.94
C SER A 135 -2.22 21.91 -2.98
N ASN A 136 -2.60 23.19 -3.03
CA ASN A 136 -3.70 23.72 -2.23
C ASN A 136 -5.03 23.80 -2.98
N TYR A 137 -5.07 23.43 -4.26
CA TYR A 137 -6.22 23.66 -5.13
C TYR A 137 -6.56 22.48 -6.05
N ILE A 138 -5.64 21.53 -6.27
CA ILE A 138 -5.93 20.34 -7.07
C ILE A 138 -6.62 19.32 -6.15
N PRO A 139 -7.90 18.99 -6.39
CA PRO A 139 -8.60 18.02 -5.58
C PRO A 139 -8.04 16.62 -5.83
N ASP A 140 -7.98 15.83 -4.77
CA ASP A 140 -7.66 14.41 -4.85
C ASP A 140 -8.45 13.61 -3.80
N GLY A 141 -8.19 12.33 -3.66
CA GLY A 141 -8.85 11.50 -2.69
C GLY A 141 -8.09 10.21 -2.39
N VAL A 142 -8.33 9.72 -1.19
CA VAL A 142 -7.90 8.40 -0.73
C VAL A 142 -9.14 7.54 -0.55
N GLU A 143 -9.19 6.38 -1.21
CA GLU A 143 -10.25 5.40 -0.96
C GLU A 143 -9.83 4.50 0.19
N VAL A 144 -10.67 4.42 1.22
CA VAL A 144 -10.50 3.48 2.33
C VAL A 144 -11.52 2.37 2.13
N SER A 145 -11.05 1.13 2.06
CA SER A 145 -11.87 -0.06 1.87
C SER A 145 -11.58 -1.08 2.96
N MET A 146 -12.59 -1.53 3.69
CA MET A 146 -12.46 -2.57 4.70
C MET A 146 -13.10 -3.86 4.21
N ARG A 147 -12.35 -4.97 4.25
CA ARG A 147 -12.88 -6.31 3.94
C ARG A 147 -13.88 -6.72 5.01
N LEU A 148 -15.10 -7.07 4.61
CA LEU A 148 -16.13 -7.64 5.46
C LEU A 148 -15.82 -9.11 5.82
#